data_AF-A0A2M6Z031-F1
#
_entry.id   AF-A0A2M6Z031-F1
#
_cell.length_a   1.000
_cell.length_b   1.000
_cell.length_c   1.000
_cell.angle_alpha   90.00
_cell.angle_beta   90.00
_cell.angle_gamma   90.00
#
_symmetry.space_group_name_H-M   'P 1'
#
loop_
_entity.id
_entity.type
_entity.pdbx_description
1 polymer ?
#
loop_
_entity_poly.entity_id
_entity_poly.type
_entity_poly.pdbx_seq_one_letter_code
_entity_poly.pdbx_strand_id
1 'polypeptide(L)' 'MTIEELKKEALRLAPEGRASLARELLSSLDSLNDAEIEQLWIEEAIRRDKELDSGAASASPAGGVLDRARARRK' A
#
# COMPACT_ATOMS: atom_id res chain seq x y z
N MET A 1 -5.62 -18.26 -24.03
CA MET A 1 -6.28 -18.90 -22.87
C MET A 1 -7.26 -17.90 -22.30
N THR A 2 -8.54 -18.24 -22.27
CA THR A 2 -9.62 -17.37 -21.77
C THR A 2 -9.79 -17.52 -20.26
N ILE A 3 -10.49 -16.57 -19.61
CA ILE A 3 -10.82 -16.68 -18.17
C ILE A 3 -11.63 -17.95 -17.90
N GLU A 4 -12.54 -18.34 -18.79
CA GLU A 4 -13.32 -19.56 -18.65
C GLU A 4 -12.48 -20.83 -18.77
N GLU A 5 -11.48 -20.84 -19.66
CA GLU A 5 -10.51 -21.94 -19.74
C GLU A 5 -9.68 -22.05 -18.45
N LEU A 6 -9.17 -20.93 -17.93
CA LEU A 6 -8.43 -20.87 -16.67
C LEU A 6 -9.26 -21.36 -15.48
N LYS A 7 -10.51 -20.91 -15.38
CA LYS A 7 -11.44 -21.32 -14.33
C LYS A 7 -11.69 -22.83 -14.38
N LYS A 8 -11.86 -23.38 -15.58
CA LYS A 8 -12.06 -24.82 -15.76
C LYS A 8 -10.86 -25.62 -15.30
N GLU A 9 -9.64 -25.18 -15.63
CA GLU A 9 -8.41 -25.83 -15.16
C GLU A 9 -8.22 -25.69 -13.64
N ALA A 10 -8.46 -24.51 -13.07
CA ALA A 10 -8.38 -24.29 -11.64
C ALA A 10 -9.36 -25.18 -10.85
N LEU A 11 -10.57 -25.38 -11.37
CA LEU A 11 -11.57 -26.24 -10.73
C LEU A 11 -11.21 -27.74 -10.78
N ARG A 12 -10.32 -28.17 -11.69
CA ARG A 12 -9.79 -29.55 -11.74
C ARG A 12 -8.76 -29.85 -10.66
N LEU A 13 -8.19 -28.83 -10.01
CA LEU A 13 -7.28 -29.03 -8.88
C LEU A 13 -8.01 -29.68 -7.70
N ALA A 14 -7.26 -30.45 -6.91
CA ALA A 14 -7.70 -30.91 -5.61
C ALA A 14 -8.05 -29.72 -4.70
N PRO A 15 -8.92 -29.90 -3.68
CA PRO A 15 -9.32 -28.81 -2.79
C PRO A 15 -8.17 -27.98 -2.23
N GLU A 16 -7.05 -28.61 -1.89
CA GLU A 16 -5.83 -27.98 -1.35
C GLU A 16 -5.15 -27.10 -2.40
N GLY A 17 -5.05 -27.58 -3.64
CA GLY A 17 -4.49 -26.81 -4.76
C GLY A 17 -5.35 -25.59 -5.11
N ARG A 18 -6.68 -25.73 -5.05
CA ARG A 18 -7.60 -24.59 -5.22
C ARG A 18 -7.43 -23.56 -4.11
N ALA A 19 -7.28 -24.00 -2.86
CA ALA A 19 -7.08 -23.12 -1.73
C ALA A 19 -5.74 -22.35 -1.82
N SER A 20 -4.66 -23.01 -2.25
CA SER A 20 -3.36 -22.34 -2.49
C SER A 20 -3.48 -21.29 -3.60
N LEU A 21 -4.04 -21.67 -4.76
CA LEU A 21 -4.19 -20.77 -5.89
C LEU A 21 -5.08 -19.56 -5.55
N ALA A 22 -6.18 -19.77 -4.83
CA ALA A 22 -7.04 -18.68 -4.38
C ALA A 22 -6.30 -17.70 -3.45
N ARG A 23 -5.45 -18.21 -2.54
CA ARG A 23 -4.63 -17.38 -1.66
C ARG A 23 -3.60 -16.55 -2.42
N GLU A 24 -2.91 -17.14 -3.38
CA GLU A 24 -1.92 -16.44 -4.21
C GLU A 24 -2.57 -15.35 -5.06
N LEU A 25 -3.72 -15.65 -5.67
CA LEU A 25 -4.49 -14.67 -6.44
C LEU A 25 -4.96 -13.51 -5.54
N LEU A 26 -5.51 -13.79 -4.37
CA LEU A 26 -5.88 -12.75 -3.40
C LEU A 26 -4.67 -11.91 -2.98
N SER A 27 -3.54 -12.55 -2.65
CA SER A 27 -2.31 -11.84 -2.27
C SER A 27 -1.77 -10.95 -3.40
N SER A 28 -2.00 -11.32 -4.66
CA SER A 28 -1.61 -10.50 -5.82
C SER A 28 -2.46 -9.23 -5.98
N LEU A 29 -3.65 -9.21 -5.37
CA LEU A 29 -4.53 -8.02 -5.32
C LEU A 29 -4.19 -7.11 -4.15
N ASP A 30 -3.58 -7.65 -3.08
CA ASP A 30 -3.22 -6.91 -1.87
C ASP A 30 -1.93 -6.07 -2.01
N SER A 31 -1.11 -6.31 -3.04
CA SER A 31 -0.02 -5.42 -3.39
C SER A 31 -0.55 -4.30 -4.27
N LEU A 32 -0.79 -3.12 -3.68
CA LEU A 32 -0.64 -1.88 -4.46
C LEU A 32 0.72 -1.99 -5.13
N ASN A 33 0.76 -1.92 -6.46
CA ASN A 33 2.05 -1.92 -7.12
C ASN A 33 2.83 -0.67 -6.67
N ASP A 34 4.16 -0.71 -6.72
CA ASP A 34 4.99 0.40 -6.21
C ASP A 34 4.57 1.77 -6.79
N ALA A 35 4.04 1.80 -8.01
CA ALA A 35 3.53 3.03 -8.64
C ALA A 35 2.21 3.52 -8.03
N GLU A 36 1.30 2.62 -7.63
CA GLU A 36 0.08 2.99 -6.89
C GLU A 36 0.41 3.49 -5.49
N ILE A 37 1.39 2.86 -4.82
CA ILE A 37 1.90 3.34 -3.52
C ILE A 37 2.52 4.73 -3.67
N GLU A 38 3.37 4.91 -4.67
CA GLU A 38 4.01 6.21 -4.97
C GLU A 38 2.96 7.28 -5.26
N GLN A 39 1.96 6.97 -6.07
CA GLN A 39 0.86 7.89 -6.39
C GLN A 39 0.10 8.33 -5.14
N LEU A 40 -0.26 7.39 -4.25
CA LEU A 40 -0.93 7.70 -2.98
C LEU A 40 -0.06 8.58 -2.07
N TRP A 41 1.26 8.35 -2.03
CA TRP A 41 2.18 9.21 -1.27
C TRP A 41 2.31 10.61 -1.86
N ILE A 42 2.31 10.75 -3.18
CA ILE A 42 2.33 12.06 -3.87
C ILE A 42 1.05 12.84 -3.52
N GLU A 43 -0.11 12.20 -3.65
CA GLU A 43 -1.40 12.82 -3.33
C GLU A 43 -1.45 13.30 -1.88
N GLU A 44 -0.98 12.46 -0.95
CA GLU A 44 -0.93 12.78 0.46
C GLU A 44 0.06 13.92 0.76
N ALA A 45 1.22 13.95 0.10
CA ALA A 45 2.19 15.03 0.25
C ALA A 45 1.60 16.37 -0.21
N ILE A 46 0.95 16.41 -1.38
CA ILE A 46 0.27 17.60 -1.90
C ILE A 46 -0.83 18.07 -0.95
N ARG A 47 -1.62 17.14 -0.40
CA ARG A 47 -2.67 17.47 0.57
C ARG A 47 -2.09 18.11 1.83
N ARG A 48 -1.04 17.52 2.41
CA ARG A 48 -0.39 18.04 3.63
C ARG A 48 0.28 19.39 3.43
N ASP A 49 0.89 19.61 2.26
CA ASP A 49 1.50 20.89 1.90
C ASP A 49 0.45 22.01 1.91
N LYS A 50 -0.69 21.79 1.25
CA LYS A 50 -1.83 22.71 1.26
C LYS A 50 -2.40 22.95 2.66
N GLU A 51 -2.45 21.93 3.51
CA GLU A 51 -2.91 22.07 4.90
C GLU A 51 -1.97 22.91 5.75
N LEU A 52 -0.67 22.82 5.51
CA LEU A 52 0.33 23.68 6.16
C LEU A 52 0.22 25.13 5.68
N ASP A 53 0.15 25.35 4.37
CA ASP A 53 0.03 26.69 3.77
C ASP A 53 -1.26 27.42 4.19
N SER A 54 -2.36 26.68 4.28
CA SER A 54 -3.65 27.23 4.72
C SER A 54 -3.77 27.39 6.24
N GLY A 55 -2.81 26.88 7.02
CA GLY A 55 -2.87 26.86 8.48
C GLY A 55 -3.89 25.88 9.05
N ALA A 56 -4.48 25.00 8.23
CA ALA A 56 -5.36 23.93 8.67
C ALA A 56 -4.64 22.87 9.51
N ALA A 57 -3.34 22.68 9.26
CA ALA A 57 -2.47 21.79 10.04
C ALA A 57 -1.57 22.56 11.01
N SER A 58 -1.33 21.97 12.19
CA SER A 58 -0.37 22.49 13.17
C SER A 58 1.05 22.01 12.88
N ALA A 59 1.95 22.94 12.58
CA ALA A 59 3.38 22.64 12.39
C ALA A 59 4.12 22.50 13.73
N SER A 60 5.15 21.65 13.76
CA SER A 60 6.11 21.58 14.87
C SER A 60 7.46 22.16 14.43
N PRO A 61 8.20 22.87 15.30
CA PRO A 61 9.53 23.36 14.97
C PRO A 61 10.48 22.22 14.59
N ALA A 62 11.18 22.37 13.46
CA ALA A 62 12.04 21.33 12.90
C ALA A 62 13.11 20.84 13.87
N GLY A 63 13.75 21.74 14.64
CA GLY A 63 14.77 21.37 15.62
C GLY A 63 14.25 20.37 16.66
N GLY A 64 13.10 20.66 17.28
CA GLY A 64 12.50 19.76 18.28
C GLY A 64 12.04 18.43 17.70
N VAL A 65 11.61 18.39 16.44
CA VAL A 65 11.29 17.14 15.73
C VAL A 65 12.55 16.30 15.52
N LEU A 66 13.63 16.91 15.01
CA LEU A 66 14.90 16.23 14.72
C LEU A 66 15.57 15.69 15.99
N ASP A 67 15.53 16.44 17.09
CA ASP A 67 16.11 16.00 18.36
C ASP A 67 15.39 14.77 18.91
N ARG A 68 14.04 14.76 18.86
CA ARG A 68 13.25 13.59 19.25
C ARG A 68 13.53 12.38 18.36
N ALA A 69 13.66 12.58 17.05
CA ALA A 69 13.97 11.51 16.10
C ALA A 69 15.34 10.88 16.39
N ARG A 70 16.37 11.69 16.66
CA ARG A 70 17.71 11.21 17.04
C ARG A 70 17.68 10.46 18.37
N ALA A 71 16.95 10.95 19.36
CA ALA A 71 16.84 10.32 20.67
C ALA A 71 16.20 8.92 20.62
N ARG A 72 15.27 8.67 19.68
CA ARG A 72 14.59 7.38 19.48
C ARG A 72 15.42 6.34 18.73
N ARG A 73 16.60 6.71 18.23
CA ARG A 73 17.47 5.84 17.42
C ARG A 73 18.40 4.94 18.26
N LYS A 74 18.17 4.87 19.57
CA LYS A 74 18.87 3.98 20.51
C LYS A 74 18.16 2.64 20.60
#